data_AF-A0A093YRV9-F1
#
_entry.id   AF-A0A093YRV9-F1
#
_cell.length_a   1.000
_cell.length_b   1.000
_cell.length_c   1.000
_cell.angle_alpha   90.00
_cell.angle_beta   90.00
_cell.angle_gamma   90.00
#
_symmetry.space_group_name_H-M   'P 1'
#
loop_
_entity.id
_entity.type
_entity.pdbx_description
1 polymer ?
#
loop_
_entity_poly.entity_id
_entity_poly.type
_entity_poly.pdbx_seq_one_letter_code
_entity_poly.pdbx_strand_id
1 'polypeptide(L)'
;SDNPASPSPSPEPRRNRLSLSPFSRPRAASAASTNSASSADPERSRRRLSARLHLRREVSSSNIPTDLPAIDVADDAEEGGGAQTERERQWEKRATILAMNNGSIVRSRSGSPDRGTAALLASAGVGMGQTLGQELRRESVGVVGDKRADDNIQEAIRLHEEGSLEEATRMFGRLADPGGENNALSQVLYGLALRHGWGCTADPAQAMQYLTAAASNAAAIEEAALRAGSVKGGAAKGELVLAIFELANSFRQGWGVKKDPVAAKQYYETAANLGDTDAMNEVGWCYLEGFGCKKDKMESAKYYRRAEKGGNKLIGNGWIWKPKYDPPPTTSS
;
A
#
# COMPACT_ATOMS: atom_id res chain seq x y z
N SER A 1 3.38 7.80 67.90
CA SER A 1 2.31 8.02 66.90
C SER A 1 2.87 8.81 65.73
N ASP A 2 4.00 8.40 65.18
CA ASP A 2 4.16 7.33 64.19
C ASP A 2 3.70 7.78 62.80
N ASN A 3 4.69 8.22 62.05
CA ASN A 3 4.65 8.50 60.63
C ASN A 3 5.46 7.37 59.97
N PRO A 4 4.84 6.35 59.34
CA PRO A 4 5.61 5.29 58.71
C PRO A 4 5.90 5.59 57.23
N ALA A 5 7.16 5.36 56.90
CA ALA A 5 7.85 5.53 55.65
C ALA A 5 7.23 4.82 54.43
N SER A 6 7.49 5.43 53.27
CA SER A 6 7.31 4.87 51.93
C SER A 6 8.06 3.54 51.73
N PRO A 7 7.46 2.54 51.07
CA PRO A 7 8.17 1.31 50.73
C PRO A 7 8.92 1.43 49.38
N SER A 8 10.18 1.02 49.42
CA SER A 8 11.10 0.80 48.30
C SER A 8 10.60 -0.30 47.34
N PRO A 9 10.91 -0.24 46.03
CA PRO A 9 10.48 -1.26 45.07
C PRO A 9 11.32 -2.54 45.19
N SER A 10 10.65 -3.69 45.11
CA SER A 10 11.24 -5.04 45.10
C SER A 10 11.80 -5.40 43.70
N PRO A 11 12.83 -6.25 43.61
CA PRO A 11 13.56 -6.51 42.36
C PRO A 11 12.83 -7.47 41.40
N GLU A 12 12.84 -7.12 40.11
CA GLU A 12 12.33 -7.93 39.00
C GLU A 12 13.13 -9.24 38.78
N PRO A 13 12.47 -10.35 38.41
CA PRO A 13 13.16 -11.56 37.94
C PRO A 13 13.59 -11.42 36.48
N ARG A 14 14.90 -11.55 36.26
CA ARG A 14 15.57 -11.62 34.95
C ARG A 14 14.95 -12.71 34.07
N ARG A 15 14.49 -12.35 32.87
CA ARG A 15 14.20 -13.28 31.78
C ARG A 15 15.14 -13.06 30.59
N ASN A 16 15.64 -14.18 30.09
CA ASN A 16 16.78 -14.31 29.20
C ASN A 16 16.61 -13.59 27.85
N ARG A 17 17.68 -12.87 27.46
CA ARG A 17 17.90 -12.36 26.11
C ARG A 17 18.04 -13.52 25.13
N LEU A 18 17.10 -13.69 24.22
CA LEU A 18 17.26 -14.50 23.02
C LEU A 18 17.56 -13.56 21.85
N SER A 19 18.84 -13.44 21.53
CA SER A 19 19.35 -12.80 20.32
C SER A 19 19.08 -13.71 19.11
N LEU A 20 18.27 -13.25 18.16
CA LEU A 20 18.07 -13.93 16.89
C LEU A 20 18.52 -13.00 15.75
N SER A 21 19.78 -13.21 15.36
CA SER A 21 20.40 -12.64 14.17
C SER A 21 20.31 -13.66 13.02
N PRO A 22 19.66 -13.37 11.89
CA PRO A 22 19.75 -14.24 10.72
C PRO A 22 20.63 -13.60 9.63
N PHE A 23 21.95 -13.72 9.77
CA PHE A 23 22.89 -13.55 8.65
C PHE A 23 23.83 -14.76 8.61
N SER A 24 23.47 -15.76 7.81
CA SER A 24 24.36 -16.85 7.43
C SER A 24 24.56 -16.82 5.92
N ARG A 25 25.73 -16.34 5.50
CA ARG A 25 26.27 -16.51 4.14
C ARG A 25 27.02 -17.83 4.05
N PRO A 26 26.88 -18.64 3.00
CA PRO A 26 27.86 -19.66 2.69
C PRO A 26 29.04 -19.06 1.91
N ARG A 27 30.23 -19.42 2.38
CA ARG A 27 31.56 -19.17 1.81
C ARG A 27 31.84 -20.28 0.79
N ALA A 28 32.18 -19.93 -0.45
CA ALA A 28 32.64 -20.89 -1.46
C ALA A 28 34.09 -20.59 -1.85
N ALA A 29 34.82 -21.67 -2.11
CA ALA A 29 36.26 -21.80 -2.02
C ALA A 29 37.05 -21.17 -3.18
N SER A 30 38.26 -20.73 -2.83
CA SER A 30 39.32 -20.36 -3.75
C SER A 30 39.98 -21.63 -4.32
N ALA A 31 40.18 -21.68 -5.63
CA ALA A 31 41.14 -22.56 -6.27
C ALA A 31 42.03 -21.71 -7.17
N ALA A 32 43.33 -21.71 -6.87
CA ALA A 32 44.37 -21.08 -7.66
C ALA A 32 44.82 -22.04 -8.77
N SER A 33 45.15 -21.48 -9.94
CA SER A 33 46.11 -22.08 -10.88
C SER A 33 46.78 -20.96 -11.67
N THR A 34 48.07 -21.17 -11.92
CA THR A 34 49.10 -20.20 -12.30
C THR A 34 49.46 -20.31 -13.79
N ASN A 35 50.00 -19.18 -14.31
CA ASN A 35 50.87 -18.99 -15.49
C ASN A 35 50.21 -19.22 -16.89
N SER A 36 50.51 -18.47 -17.96
CA SER A 36 51.71 -17.72 -18.35
C SER A 36 51.37 -16.67 -19.42
N ALA A 37 52.24 -15.67 -19.60
CA ALA A 37 52.12 -14.56 -20.53
C ALA A 37 52.30 -14.93 -22.02
N SER A 38 51.61 -14.21 -22.91
CA SER A 38 52.13 -13.80 -24.22
C SER A 38 51.31 -12.65 -24.82
N SER A 39 52.04 -11.66 -25.33
CA SER A 39 51.67 -10.39 -25.97
C SER A 39 50.79 -10.51 -27.23
N ALA A 40 49.87 -9.56 -27.41
CA ALA A 40 49.68 -8.69 -28.59
C ALA A 40 48.21 -8.21 -28.71
N ASP A 41 48.02 -6.89 -28.69
CA ASP A 41 46.81 -6.19 -29.18
C ASP A 41 46.90 -6.13 -30.71
N PRO A 42 45.80 -6.31 -31.49
CA PRO A 42 45.00 -5.12 -31.78
C PRO A 42 43.48 -5.36 -31.96
N GLU A 43 42.75 -4.28 -31.75
CA GLU A 43 41.50 -3.89 -32.41
C GLU A 43 40.20 -4.68 -32.17
N ARG A 44 39.41 -4.11 -31.24
CA ARG A 44 38.22 -3.31 -31.61
C ARG A 44 37.25 -3.88 -32.67
N SER A 45 36.89 -5.17 -32.62
CA SER A 45 35.73 -5.64 -33.41
C SER A 45 34.91 -6.82 -32.83
N ARG A 46 34.98 -7.06 -31.51
CA ARG A 46 34.12 -8.07 -30.84
C ARG A 46 33.16 -7.53 -29.79
N ARG A 47 33.10 -6.21 -29.58
CA ARG A 47 32.14 -5.56 -28.66
C ARG A 47 30.85 -5.09 -29.35
N ARG A 48 30.18 -5.90 -30.18
CA ARG A 48 28.93 -5.45 -30.84
C ARG A 48 27.81 -6.49 -31.04
N LEU A 49 27.85 -7.65 -30.37
CA LEU A 49 26.72 -8.60 -30.44
C LEU A 49 26.12 -8.99 -29.08
N SER A 50 26.90 -9.02 -27.99
CA SER A 50 26.34 -9.22 -26.63
C SER A 50 25.67 -7.97 -26.04
N ALA A 51 25.96 -6.78 -26.58
CA ALA A 51 25.34 -5.52 -26.16
C ALA A 51 23.99 -5.22 -26.83
N ARG A 52 23.61 -5.99 -27.88
CA ARG A 52 22.39 -5.75 -28.68
C ARG A 52 21.23 -6.70 -28.38
N LEU A 53 21.39 -7.60 -27.41
CA LEU A 53 20.34 -8.50 -26.94
C LEU A 53 20.11 -8.41 -25.42
N HIS A 54 20.49 -7.29 -24.79
CA HIS A 54 19.80 -6.87 -23.58
C HIS A 54 18.42 -6.36 -23.99
N LEU A 55 17.58 -7.28 -24.46
CA LEU A 55 16.14 -7.14 -24.35
C LEU A 55 15.92 -6.99 -22.84
N ARG A 56 15.89 -5.74 -22.38
CA ARG A 56 15.50 -5.43 -21.01
C ARG A 56 14.14 -6.08 -20.87
N ARG A 57 14.07 -7.22 -20.18
CA ARG A 57 12.80 -7.80 -19.79
C ARG A 57 12.20 -6.80 -18.81
N GLU A 58 11.45 -5.85 -19.36
CA GLU A 58 10.61 -4.99 -18.55
C GLU A 58 9.67 -5.92 -17.78
N VAL A 59 9.63 -5.72 -16.47
CA VAL A 59 8.83 -6.58 -15.60
C VAL A 59 7.39 -6.07 -15.79
N SER A 60 6.65 -6.71 -16.70
CA SER A 60 5.27 -6.34 -17.04
C SER A 60 4.28 -7.20 -16.25
N SER A 61 3.11 -6.63 -15.94
CA SER A 61 2.00 -7.34 -15.28
C SER A 61 0.72 -7.20 -16.12
N SER A 62 -0.10 -8.24 -16.14
CA SER A 62 -1.45 -8.21 -16.75
C SER A 62 -2.49 -7.47 -15.90
N ASN A 63 -2.18 -7.19 -14.63
CA ASN A 63 -3.04 -6.45 -13.71
C ASN A 63 -2.72 -4.94 -13.71
N ILE A 64 -1.84 -4.51 -14.60
CA ILE A 64 -1.46 -3.12 -14.80
C ILE A 64 -1.88 -2.70 -16.23
N PRO A 65 -2.68 -1.63 -16.37
CA PRO A 65 -3.06 -1.08 -17.67
C PRO A 65 -1.83 -0.70 -18.48
N THR A 66 -1.86 -0.96 -19.79
CA THR A 66 -0.75 -0.62 -20.69
C THR A 66 -0.61 0.89 -20.92
N ASP A 67 -1.68 1.64 -20.70
CA ASP A 67 -1.78 3.11 -20.84
C ASP A 67 -1.52 3.84 -19.51
N LEU A 68 -1.04 3.15 -18.48
CA LEU A 68 -0.79 3.74 -17.18
C LEU A 68 0.33 4.80 -17.27
N PRO A 69 0.06 6.08 -16.94
CA PRO A 69 1.05 7.15 -17.11
C PRO A 69 2.33 6.90 -16.29
N ALA A 70 3.48 7.03 -16.94
CA ALA A 70 4.76 7.17 -16.27
C ALA A 70 4.89 8.62 -15.79
N ILE A 71 5.02 8.82 -14.49
CA ILE A 71 5.16 10.15 -13.88
C ILE A 71 6.61 10.29 -13.45
N ASP A 72 7.30 11.26 -14.04
CA ASP A 72 8.71 11.50 -13.74
C ASP A 72 8.81 12.10 -12.34
N VAL A 73 9.46 11.38 -11.43
CA VAL A 73 9.59 11.81 -10.03
C VAL A 73 10.79 12.76 -9.95
N ALA A 74 10.69 13.95 -10.57
CA ALA A 74 11.73 14.97 -10.38
C ALA A 74 11.89 15.21 -8.87
N ASP A 75 13.15 15.36 -8.45
CA ASP A 75 13.54 15.43 -7.05
C ASP A 75 12.72 16.49 -6.30
N ASP A 76 12.40 16.21 -5.02
CA ASP A 76 11.61 17.06 -4.12
C ASP A 76 12.32 18.40 -3.78
N ALA A 77 13.18 18.90 -4.66
CA ALA A 77 13.75 20.23 -4.62
C ALA A 77 12.60 21.23 -4.82
N GLU A 78 12.31 22.01 -3.78
CA GLU A 78 11.25 23.02 -3.65
C GLU A 78 10.57 23.41 -4.98
N GLU A 79 9.67 22.55 -5.45
CA GLU A 79 8.85 22.83 -6.61
C GLU A 79 7.78 23.82 -6.17
N GLY A 80 7.68 24.96 -6.86
CA GLY A 80 6.63 25.96 -6.58
C GLY A 80 5.24 25.31 -6.59
N GLY A 81 4.31 25.81 -5.76
CA GLY A 81 3.03 25.15 -5.47
C GLY A 81 2.17 24.75 -6.69
N GLY A 82 2.35 25.39 -7.85
CA GLY A 82 1.70 25.00 -9.10
C GLY A 82 2.18 23.66 -9.67
N ALA A 83 3.49 23.35 -9.60
CA ALA A 83 4.07 22.11 -10.10
C ALA A 83 3.70 20.90 -9.22
N GLN A 84 3.66 21.09 -7.90
CA GLN A 84 3.18 20.07 -6.95
C GLN A 84 1.71 19.71 -7.22
N THR A 85 0.86 20.70 -7.47
CA THR A 85 -0.56 20.49 -7.77
C THR A 85 -0.76 19.68 -9.06
N GLU A 86 0.02 19.98 -10.11
CA GLU A 86 -0.05 19.25 -11.37
C GLU A 86 0.45 17.81 -11.23
N ARG A 87 1.56 17.60 -10.53
CA ARG A 87 2.09 16.26 -10.22
C ARG A 87 1.05 15.42 -9.47
N GLU A 88 0.41 15.99 -8.47
CA GLU A 88 -0.63 15.32 -7.71
C GLU A 88 -1.83 14.94 -8.60
N ARG A 89 -2.22 15.80 -9.55
CA ARG A 89 -3.28 15.47 -10.54
C ARG A 89 -2.89 14.30 -11.43
N GLN A 90 -1.63 14.20 -11.83
CA GLN A 90 -1.14 13.07 -12.62
C GLN A 90 -1.26 11.76 -11.82
N TRP A 91 -0.90 11.77 -10.54
CA TRP A 91 -1.04 10.60 -9.67
C TRP A 91 -2.49 10.21 -9.40
N GLU A 92 -3.41 11.18 -9.31
CA GLU A 92 -4.85 10.89 -9.22
C GLU A 92 -5.41 10.28 -10.50
N LYS A 93 -5.02 10.82 -11.67
CA LYS A 93 -5.38 10.25 -12.96
C LYS A 93 -4.90 8.81 -13.06
N ARG A 94 -3.66 8.57 -12.60
CA ARG A 94 -3.07 7.23 -12.54
C ARG A 94 -3.85 6.30 -11.60
N ALA A 95 -4.26 6.76 -10.42
CA ALA A 95 -5.11 6.00 -9.49
C ALA A 95 -6.47 5.66 -10.10
N THR A 96 -7.07 6.62 -10.81
CA THR A 96 -8.34 6.44 -11.52
C THR A 96 -8.24 5.34 -12.58
N ILE A 97 -7.17 5.36 -13.38
CA ILE A 97 -6.92 4.33 -14.42
C ILE A 97 -6.74 2.94 -13.79
N LEU A 98 -5.99 2.84 -12.67
CA LEU A 98 -5.84 1.59 -11.93
C LEU A 98 -7.17 1.06 -11.40
N ALA A 99 -7.99 1.95 -10.81
CA ALA A 99 -9.29 1.61 -10.26
C ALA A 99 -10.25 1.08 -11.35
N MET A 100 -10.37 1.80 -12.46
CA MET A 100 -11.28 1.46 -13.56
C MET A 100 -10.94 0.14 -14.25
N ASN A 101 -9.65 -0.17 -14.41
CA ASN A 101 -9.23 -1.39 -15.13
C ASN A 101 -9.58 -2.68 -14.36
N ASN A 102 -9.42 -2.68 -13.03
CA ASN A 102 -9.75 -3.86 -12.22
C ASN A 102 -11.24 -4.20 -12.24
N GLY A 103 -12.13 -3.22 -12.46
CA GLY A 103 -13.57 -3.44 -12.59
C GLY A 103 -13.93 -4.38 -13.75
N SER A 104 -13.13 -4.39 -14.82
CA SER A 104 -13.29 -5.29 -15.97
C SER A 104 -12.81 -6.72 -15.68
N ILE A 105 -11.73 -6.85 -14.88
CA ILE A 105 -11.12 -8.14 -14.49
C ILE A 105 -12.03 -8.90 -13.51
N VAL A 106 -12.70 -8.18 -12.62
CA VAL A 106 -13.67 -8.75 -11.68
C VAL A 106 -14.92 -9.26 -12.41
N ARG A 107 -15.48 -8.49 -13.34
CA ARG A 107 -16.69 -8.87 -14.11
C ARG A 107 -16.46 -10.06 -15.05
N SER A 108 -15.24 -10.25 -15.54
CA SER A 108 -14.89 -11.38 -16.42
C SER A 108 -14.63 -12.68 -15.67
N ARG A 109 -14.48 -12.64 -14.34
CA ARG A 109 -14.18 -13.80 -13.48
C ARG A 109 -15.35 -14.29 -12.62
N SER A 110 -16.46 -13.54 -12.55
CA SER A 110 -17.67 -13.96 -11.85
C SER A 110 -18.45 -15.01 -12.66
N GLY A 111 -17.91 -16.23 -12.74
CA GLY A 111 -18.72 -17.44 -12.89
C GLY A 111 -19.37 -17.78 -11.55
N SER A 112 -20.62 -18.23 -11.57
CA SER A 112 -21.49 -18.46 -10.40
C SER A 112 -20.81 -19.20 -9.23
N PRO A 113 -21.10 -18.86 -7.96
CA PRO A 113 -20.42 -19.45 -6.81
C PRO A 113 -21.01 -20.83 -6.49
N ASP A 114 -20.15 -21.86 -6.47
CA ASP A 114 -20.49 -23.15 -5.88
C ASP A 114 -20.08 -23.15 -4.40
N ARG A 115 -21.01 -23.56 -3.54
CA ARG A 115 -20.85 -23.58 -2.08
C ARG A 115 -20.03 -24.80 -1.69
N GLY A 116 -18.87 -24.62 -1.08
CA GLY A 116 -18.14 -25.76 -0.55
C GLY A 116 -16.91 -25.42 0.29
N THR A 117 -17.05 -25.62 1.60
CA THR A 117 -16.00 -25.95 2.58
C THR A 117 -15.18 -24.81 3.18
N ALA A 118 -15.66 -24.39 4.36
CA ALA A 118 -14.85 -23.89 5.45
C ALA A 118 -13.96 -25.01 6.01
N ALA A 119 -12.68 -24.73 6.25
CA ALA A 119 -11.94 -25.03 7.49
C ALA A 119 -10.42 -24.77 7.36
N LEU A 120 -9.85 -24.28 8.47
CA LEU A 120 -8.44 -24.31 8.91
C LEU A 120 -7.58 -23.03 8.79
N LEU A 121 -7.57 -22.34 9.95
CA LEU A 121 -6.41 -21.92 10.76
C LEU A 121 -5.63 -20.64 10.41
N ALA A 122 -5.84 -19.69 11.32
CA ALA A 122 -5.05 -18.53 11.67
C ALA A 122 -3.55 -18.81 11.91
N SER A 123 -2.71 -17.91 11.38
CA SER A 123 -1.65 -17.23 12.15
C SER A 123 -0.84 -16.30 11.23
N ALA A 124 -1.04 -14.99 11.36
CA ALA A 124 0.00 -13.97 11.19
C ALA A 124 -0.57 -12.64 11.67
N GLY A 125 -0.24 -12.27 12.90
CA GLY A 125 -0.52 -10.95 13.42
C GLY A 125 0.26 -9.90 12.63
N VAL A 126 -0.46 -8.96 12.05
CA VAL A 126 0.03 -7.62 11.76
C VAL A 126 -0.93 -6.69 12.48
N GLY A 127 -0.46 -6.06 13.54
CA GLY A 127 -1.23 -5.06 14.27
C GLY A 127 -1.40 -3.84 13.38
N MET A 128 -2.63 -3.58 12.95
CA MET A 128 -3.05 -2.23 12.61
C MET A 128 -3.43 -1.54 13.92
N GLY A 129 -2.42 -0.94 14.55
CA GLY A 129 -2.58 -0.07 15.70
C GLY A 129 -2.49 1.38 15.26
N GLN A 130 -3.62 2.07 15.37
CA GLN A 130 -3.76 3.53 15.55
C GLN A 130 -3.30 4.43 14.39
N THR A 131 -4.25 4.76 13.49
CA THR A 131 -4.60 6.14 13.09
C THR A 131 -5.85 6.11 12.18
N LEU A 132 -7.01 5.84 12.76
CA LEU A 132 -8.30 6.19 12.14
C LEU A 132 -9.16 6.73 13.27
N GLY A 133 -9.21 8.05 13.44
CA GLY A 133 -9.96 8.61 14.57
C GLY A 133 -10.00 10.13 14.68
N GLN A 134 -9.36 10.88 13.78
CA GLN A 134 -9.41 12.34 13.82
C GLN A 134 -9.43 12.91 12.40
N GLU A 135 -10.61 12.92 11.75
CA GLU A 135 -10.99 14.01 10.80
C GLU A 135 -12.42 13.94 10.22
N LEU A 136 -13.32 13.05 10.65
CA LEU A 136 -14.70 12.97 10.13
C LEU A 136 -15.79 13.35 11.15
N ARG A 137 -15.62 14.47 11.88
CA ARG A 137 -16.64 14.99 12.81
C ARG A 137 -17.31 16.27 12.31
N ARG A 138 -18.48 16.10 11.66
CA ARG A 138 -19.65 17.01 11.44
C ARG A 138 -20.23 16.68 10.06
N GLU A 139 -21.52 16.47 9.81
CA GLU A 139 -22.80 16.88 10.41
C GLU A 139 -23.90 15.89 9.95
N SER A 140 -24.96 15.71 10.74
CA SER A 140 -26.36 15.98 10.35
C SER A 140 -27.38 15.30 11.28
N VAL A 141 -28.53 15.97 11.42
CA VAL A 141 -29.60 15.77 12.40
C VAL A 141 -30.83 15.13 11.73
N GLY A 142 -31.35 14.05 12.34
CA GLY A 142 -32.78 13.70 12.53
C GLY A 142 -33.67 13.35 11.33
N VAL A 143 -34.36 12.19 11.41
CA VAL A 143 -35.83 11.99 11.34
C VAL A 143 -36.13 10.48 11.35
N VAL A 144 -37.20 10.08 12.05
CA VAL A 144 -37.70 8.70 12.20
C VAL A 144 -38.08 8.12 10.83
N GLY A 145 -37.42 7.04 10.39
CA GLY A 145 -37.75 6.34 9.15
C GLY A 145 -37.11 4.94 9.11
N ASP A 146 -37.88 3.95 8.66
CA ASP A 146 -37.57 2.55 8.33
C ASP A 146 -36.18 2.02 8.76
N LYS A 147 -36.08 0.85 9.43
CA LYS A 147 -34.82 0.24 9.92
C LYS A 147 -33.69 0.07 8.86
N ARG A 148 -34.00 0.32 7.58
CA ARG A 148 -33.07 0.41 6.45
C ARG A 148 -32.38 1.77 6.31
N ALA A 149 -33.04 2.87 6.68
CA ALA A 149 -32.56 4.25 6.61
C ALA A 149 -31.72 4.68 7.83
N ASP A 150 -31.77 3.90 8.93
CA ASP A 150 -31.00 4.15 10.16
C ASP A 150 -29.52 3.71 10.08
N ASP A 151 -29.08 3.14 8.95
CA ASP A 151 -27.70 2.70 8.78
C ASP A 151 -26.77 3.88 8.52
N ASN A 152 -26.15 4.41 9.57
CA ASN A 152 -25.06 5.36 9.43
C ASN A 152 -23.71 4.63 9.53
N ILE A 153 -22.79 4.93 8.62
CA ILE A 153 -21.42 4.37 8.64
C ILE A 153 -20.69 4.61 9.97
N GLN A 154 -20.94 5.73 10.64
CA GLN A 154 -20.33 6.04 11.93
C GLN A 154 -20.76 5.04 13.02
N GLU A 155 -22.01 4.58 12.97
CA GLU A 155 -22.51 3.56 13.89
C GLU A 155 -21.89 2.19 13.60
N ALA A 156 -21.74 1.84 12.32
CA ALA A 156 -21.06 0.61 11.93
C ALA A 156 -19.58 0.60 12.40
N ILE A 157 -18.89 1.74 12.32
CA ILE A 157 -17.53 1.90 12.84
C ILE A 157 -17.52 1.75 14.37
N ARG A 158 -18.44 2.43 15.09
CA ARG A 158 -18.56 2.31 16.55
C ARG A 158 -18.76 0.86 16.99
N LEU A 159 -19.68 0.14 16.34
CA LEU A 159 -19.93 -1.28 16.62
C LEU A 159 -18.70 -2.14 16.34
N HIS A 160 -17.94 -1.85 15.28
CA HIS A 160 -16.69 -2.54 14.98
C HIS A 160 -15.65 -2.33 16.08
N GLU A 161 -15.46 -1.09 16.53
CA GLU A 161 -14.52 -0.73 17.61
C GLU A 161 -14.90 -1.35 18.95
N GLU A 162 -16.19 -1.52 19.21
CA GLU A 162 -16.71 -2.20 20.41
C GLU A 162 -16.65 -3.74 20.33
N GLY A 163 -16.24 -4.28 19.19
CA GLY A 163 -16.13 -5.73 18.96
C GLY A 163 -17.44 -6.40 18.55
N SER A 164 -18.50 -5.65 18.28
CA SER A 164 -19.77 -6.13 17.70
C SER A 164 -19.62 -6.37 16.19
N LEU A 165 -18.69 -7.24 15.82
CA LEU A 165 -18.17 -7.38 14.45
C LEU A 165 -19.24 -7.87 13.46
N GLU A 166 -20.12 -8.79 13.86
CA GLU A 166 -21.17 -9.32 12.96
C GLU A 166 -22.15 -8.24 12.54
N GLU A 167 -22.60 -7.42 13.50
CA GLU A 167 -23.53 -6.34 13.22
C GLU A 167 -22.88 -5.22 12.40
N ALA A 168 -21.67 -4.80 12.79
CA ALA A 168 -20.89 -3.83 12.04
C ALA A 168 -20.69 -4.25 10.59
N THR A 169 -20.29 -5.51 10.36
CA THR A 169 -20.04 -6.05 9.03
C THR A 169 -21.30 -6.13 8.19
N ARG A 170 -22.44 -6.47 8.80
CA ARG A 170 -23.74 -6.44 8.13
C ARG A 170 -24.13 -5.02 7.70
N MET A 171 -23.85 -4.00 8.51
CA MET A 171 -24.08 -2.60 8.15
C MET A 171 -23.13 -2.15 7.03
N PHE A 172 -21.83 -2.45 7.14
CA PHE A 172 -20.87 -2.17 6.07
C PHE A 172 -21.32 -2.80 4.75
N GLY A 173 -21.76 -4.06 4.75
CA GLY A 173 -22.24 -4.74 3.54
C GLY A 173 -23.45 -4.07 2.89
N ARG A 174 -24.41 -3.57 3.69
CA ARG A 174 -25.58 -2.84 3.17
C ARG A 174 -25.17 -1.50 2.57
N LEU A 175 -24.34 -0.73 3.27
CA LEU A 175 -23.85 0.57 2.80
C LEU A 175 -22.90 0.45 1.61
N ALA A 176 -22.19 -0.69 1.49
CA ALA A 176 -21.26 -0.97 0.41
C ALA A 176 -21.93 -1.35 -0.91
N ASP A 177 -23.21 -1.75 -0.89
CA ASP A 177 -23.91 -2.29 -2.05
C ASP A 177 -23.84 -1.32 -3.25
N PRO A 178 -23.18 -1.69 -4.37
CA PRO A 178 -23.13 -0.86 -5.57
C PRO A 178 -24.50 -0.58 -6.20
N GLY A 179 -25.51 -1.41 -5.92
CA GLY A 179 -26.90 -1.19 -6.31
C GLY A 179 -27.74 -0.40 -5.29
N GLY A 180 -27.16 -0.10 -4.12
CA GLY A 180 -27.79 0.63 -3.03
C GLY A 180 -27.09 1.96 -2.76
N GLU A 181 -26.70 2.19 -1.50
CA GLU A 181 -26.04 3.43 -1.05
C GLU A 181 -24.67 3.64 -1.72
N ASN A 182 -24.00 2.56 -2.16
CA ASN A 182 -22.74 2.61 -2.88
C ASN A 182 -21.72 3.53 -2.19
N ASN A 183 -21.54 3.39 -0.87
CA ASN A 183 -20.63 4.22 -0.09
C ASN A 183 -19.19 3.67 -0.18
N ALA A 184 -18.25 4.47 -0.68
CA ALA A 184 -16.88 4.03 -0.95
C ALA A 184 -16.12 3.58 0.31
N LEU A 185 -16.23 4.31 1.43
CA LEU A 185 -15.62 3.87 2.69
C LEU A 185 -16.21 2.54 3.19
N SER A 186 -17.53 2.37 3.11
CA SER A 186 -18.18 1.11 3.46
C SER A 186 -17.75 -0.04 2.55
N GLN A 187 -17.52 0.21 1.26
CA GLN A 187 -16.94 -0.78 0.35
C GLN A 187 -15.54 -1.21 0.78
N VAL A 188 -14.70 -0.27 1.22
CA VAL A 188 -13.39 -0.61 1.79
C VAL A 188 -13.55 -1.47 3.04
N LEU A 189 -14.32 -1.00 4.02
CA LEU A 189 -14.48 -1.67 5.32
C LEU A 189 -15.13 -3.05 5.18
N TYR A 190 -16.12 -3.18 4.32
CA TYR A 190 -16.74 -4.47 4.01
C TYR A 190 -15.76 -5.41 3.29
N GLY A 191 -14.98 -4.90 2.34
CA GLY A 191 -13.92 -5.66 1.68
C GLY A 191 -12.89 -6.19 2.68
N LEU A 192 -12.45 -5.37 3.63
CA LEU A 192 -11.54 -5.80 4.69
C LEU A 192 -12.16 -6.85 5.61
N ALA A 193 -13.42 -6.67 6.00
CA ALA A 193 -14.15 -7.64 6.80
C ALA A 193 -14.26 -9.00 6.09
N LEU A 194 -14.62 -9.01 4.80
CA LEU A 194 -14.66 -10.22 3.98
C LEU A 194 -13.27 -10.87 3.85
N ARG A 195 -12.21 -10.08 3.66
CA ARG A 195 -10.85 -10.62 3.53
C ARG A 195 -10.41 -11.34 4.82
N HIS A 196 -10.67 -10.73 5.97
CA HIS A 196 -10.16 -11.20 7.26
C HIS A 196 -11.17 -12.05 8.05
N GLY A 197 -12.42 -12.15 7.60
CA GLY A 197 -13.49 -12.86 8.31
C GLY A 197 -13.96 -12.13 9.57
N TRP A 198 -13.93 -10.80 9.58
CA TRP A 198 -14.46 -10.03 10.71
C TRP A 198 -15.99 -10.12 10.70
N GLY A 199 -16.58 -10.76 11.71
CA GLY A 199 -18.03 -10.90 11.83
C GLY A 199 -18.73 -11.62 10.68
N CYS A 200 -17.99 -12.32 9.82
CA CYS A 200 -18.51 -13.03 8.66
C CYS A 200 -17.58 -14.17 8.23
N THR A 201 -18.06 -15.03 7.32
CA THR A 201 -17.18 -16.01 6.67
C THR A 201 -16.24 -15.30 5.72
N ALA A 202 -14.94 -15.60 5.81
CA ALA A 202 -13.95 -14.96 4.96
C ALA A 202 -14.18 -15.29 3.47
N ASP A 203 -14.24 -14.26 2.65
CA ASP A 203 -14.27 -14.34 1.19
C ASP A 203 -13.30 -13.31 0.57
N PRO A 204 -12.00 -13.65 0.47
CA PRO A 204 -11.02 -12.76 -0.13
C PRO A 204 -11.30 -12.43 -1.59
N ALA A 205 -11.99 -13.30 -2.34
CA ALA A 205 -12.32 -13.06 -3.73
C ALA A 205 -13.38 -11.97 -3.86
N GLN A 206 -14.43 -12.02 -3.02
CA GLN A 206 -15.43 -10.97 -2.94
C GLN A 206 -14.85 -9.66 -2.37
N ALA A 207 -13.93 -9.75 -1.40
CA ALA A 207 -13.19 -8.60 -0.89
C ALA A 207 -12.49 -7.80 -2.01
N MET A 208 -11.84 -8.51 -2.95
CA MET A 208 -11.22 -7.87 -4.12
C MET A 208 -12.21 -7.09 -4.98
N GLN A 209 -13.46 -7.57 -5.08
CA GLN A 209 -14.51 -6.88 -5.85
C GLN A 209 -14.90 -5.58 -5.17
N TYR A 210 -15.15 -5.60 -3.86
CA TYR A 210 -15.52 -4.41 -3.09
C TYR A 210 -14.40 -3.38 -3.01
N LEU A 211 -13.14 -3.79 -2.85
CA LEU A 211 -12.00 -2.87 -2.86
C LEU A 211 -11.80 -2.20 -4.24
N THR A 212 -12.03 -2.97 -5.30
CA THR A 212 -12.02 -2.43 -6.67
C THR A 212 -13.17 -1.44 -6.90
N ALA A 213 -14.37 -1.78 -6.40
CA ALA A 213 -15.53 -0.90 -6.45
C ALA A 213 -15.28 0.38 -5.67
N ALA A 214 -14.72 0.29 -4.46
CA ALA A 214 -14.36 1.42 -3.62
C ALA A 214 -13.41 2.39 -4.34
N ALA A 215 -12.31 1.87 -4.92
CA ALA A 215 -11.37 2.69 -5.66
C ALA A 215 -12.04 3.37 -6.87
N SER A 216 -12.89 2.64 -7.61
CA SER A 216 -13.57 3.19 -8.80
C SER A 216 -14.58 4.28 -8.42
N ASN A 217 -15.34 4.03 -7.36
CA ASN A 217 -16.37 4.92 -6.84
C ASN A 217 -15.76 6.20 -6.25
N ALA A 218 -14.74 6.07 -5.41
CA ALA A 218 -14.02 7.19 -4.82
C ALA A 218 -13.36 8.08 -5.91
N ALA A 219 -12.76 7.48 -6.94
CA ALA A 219 -12.21 8.22 -8.07
C ALA A 219 -13.30 8.99 -8.84
N ALA A 220 -14.47 8.38 -9.06
CA ALA A 220 -15.59 9.04 -9.73
C ALA A 220 -16.17 10.21 -8.92
N ILE A 221 -16.23 10.08 -7.58
CA ILE A 221 -16.66 11.15 -6.69
C ILE A 221 -15.68 12.33 -6.74
N GLU A 222 -14.38 12.08 -6.64
CA GLU A 222 -13.35 13.14 -6.77
C GLU A 222 -13.42 13.82 -8.13
N GLU A 223 -13.53 13.07 -9.23
CA GLU A 223 -13.66 13.65 -10.58
C GLU A 223 -14.93 14.51 -10.73
N ALA A 224 -16.06 14.07 -10.16
CA ALA A 224 -17.29 14.85 -10.16
C ALA A 224 -17.15 16.14 -9.34
N ALA A 225 -16.53 16.08 -8.16
CA ALA A 225 -16.27 17.24 -7.32
C ALA A 225 -15.37 18.27 -8.02
N LEU A 226 -14.31 17.80 -8.70
CA LEU A 226 -13.43 18.65 -9.50
C LEU A 226 -14.17 19.34 -10.66
N ARG A 227 -15.02 18.60 -11.38
CA ARG A 227 -15.87 19.17 -12.45
C ARG A 227 -16.87 20.20 -11.93
N ALA A 228 -17.33 20.04 -10.68
CA ALA A 228 -18.21 21.00 -10.01
C ALA A 228 -17.47 22.22 -9.45
N GLY A 229 -16.14 22.31 -9.62
CA GLY A 229 -15.33 23.42 -9.13
C GLY A 229 -15.01 23.36 -7.63
N SER A 230 -15.20 22.21 -6.98
CA SER A 230 -14.79 22.01 -5.59
C SER A 230 -13.27 21.91 -5.46
N VAL A 231 -12.76 22.24 -4.26
CA VAL A 231 -11.34 22.07 -3.94
C VAL A 231 -11.02 20.58 -3.83
N LYS A 232 -9.88 20.20 -4.40
CA LYS A 232 -9.34 18.83 -4.40
C LYS A 232 -9.01 18.34 -2.98
N GLY A 233 -9.16 17.03 -2.74
CA GLY A 233 -8.62 16.38 -1.54
C GLY A 233 -9.60 16.22 -0.38
N GLY A 234 -10.85 15.87 -0.67
CA GLY A 234 -11.86 15.56 0.33
C GLY A 234 -11.80 14.12 0.83
N ALA A 235 -12.88 13.66 1.48
CA ALA A 235 -13.01 12.29 1.99
C ALA A 235 -12.79 11.23 0.88
N ALA A 236 -13.27 11.49 -0.35
CA ALA A 236 -13.15 10.55 -1.46
C ALA A 236 -11.68 10.35 -1.89
N LYS A 237 -10.81 11.37 -1.80
CA LYS A 237 -9.36 11.18 -2.01
C LYS A 237 -8.79 10.21 -0.97
N GLY A 238 -9.13 10.38 0.30
CA GLY A 238 -8.68 9.47 1.37
C GLY A 238 -9.15 8.03 1.15
N GLU A 239 -10.42 7.86 0.78
CA GLU A 239 -11.02 6.56 0.46
C GLU A 239 -10.37 5.91 -0.77
N LEU A 240 -10.07 6.68 -1.82
CA LEU A 240 -9.36 6.22 -3.01
C LEU A 240 -7.96 5.72 -2.66
N VAL A 241 -7.21 6.51 -1.88
CA VAL A 241 -5.85 6.17 -1.46
C VAL A 241 -5.84 4.88 -0.65
N LEU A 242 -6.75 4.78 0.33
CA LEU A 242 -6.91 3.58 1.16
C LEU A 242 -7.27 2.36 0.31
N ALA A 243 -8.23 2.48 -0.62
CA ALA A 243 -8.62 1.37 -1.48
C ALA A 243 -7.47 0.90 -2.39
N ILE A 244 -6.69 1.82 -2.97
CA ILE A 244 -5.51 1.51 -3.80
C ILE A 244 -4.43 0.82 -2.98
N PHE A 245 -4.17 1.29 -1.76
CA PHE A 245 -3.23 0.65 -0.84
C PHE A 245 -3.66 -0.78 -0.50
N GLU A 246 -4.95 -1.00 -0.24
CA GLU A 246 -5.47 -2.32 0.10
C GLU A 246 -5.51 -3.29 -1.10
N LEU A 247 -5.69 -2.78 -2.31
CA LEU A 247 -5.49 -3.55 -3.54
C LEU A 247 -4.02 -3.97 -3.70
N ALA A 248 -3.07 -3.07 -3.39
CA ALA A 248 -1.64 -3.40 -3.40
C ALA A 248 -1.30 -4.53 -2.42
N ASN A 249 -1.84 -4.48 -1.20
CA ASN A 249 -1.72 -5.56 -0.21
C ASN A 249 -2.27 -6.89 -0.74
N SER A 250 -3.39 -6.85 -1.46
CA SER A 250 -3.99 -8.04 -2.05
C SER A 250 -3.11 -8.66 -3.13
N PHE A 251 -2.50 -7.85 -4.01
CA PHE A 251 -1.54 -8.35 -5.00
C PHE A 251 -0.24 -8.85 -4.35
N ARG A 252 0.21 -8.23 -3.25
CA ARG A 252 1.40 -8.67 -2.50
C ARG A 252 1.18 -10.03 -1.85
N GLN A 253 0.04 -10.18 -1.15
CA GLN A 253 -0.24 -11.36 -0.33
C GLN A 253 -1.01 -12.46 -1.06
N GLY A 254 -1.63 -12.15 -2.18
CA GLY A 254 -2.46 -13.07 -2.95
C GLY A 254 -3.85 -13.27 -2.36
N TRP A 255 -4.42 -12.23 -1.76
CA TRP A 255 -5.77 -12.28 -1.18
C TRP A 255 -6.82 -12.10 -2.26
N GLY A 256 -7.56 -13.16 -2.60
CA GLY A 256 -8.60 -13.12 -3.64
C GLY A 256 -8.07 -12.99 -5.07
N VAL A 257 -6.76 -12.87 -5.23
CA VAL A 257 -6.07 -12.72 -6.51
C VAL A 257 -4.72 -13.43 -6.47
N LYS A 258 -4.18 -13.82 -7.62
CA LYS A 258 -2.81 -14.35 -7.68
C LYS A 258 -1.82 -13.27 -7.27
N LYS A 259 -0.79 -13.66 -6.50
CA LYS A 259 0.33 -12.77 -6.17
C LYS A 259 0.93 -12.15 -7.43
N ASP A 260 1.09 -10.83 -7.41
CA ASP A 260 1.65 -10.05 -8.49
C ASP A 260 2.52 -8.91 -7.92
N PRO A 261 3.83 -9.15 -7.76
CA PRO A 261 4.74 -8.17 -7.18
C PRO A 261 4.82 -6.86 -7.98
N VAL A 262 4.72 -6.95 -9.32
CA VAL A 262 4.79 -5.77 -10.19
C VAL A 262 3.54 -4.93 -9.96
N ALA A 263 2.36 -5.54 -9.96
CA ALA A 263 1.13 -4.83 -9.69
C ALA A 263 1.15 -4.19 -8.29
N ALA A 264 1.49 -4.97 -7.26
CA ALA A 264 1.60 -4.48 -5.89
C ALA A 264 2.48 -3.22 -5.80
N LYS A 265 3.70 -3.25 -6.37
CA LYS A 265 4.60 -2.09 -6.37
C LYS A 265 3.97 -0.87 -7.05
N GLN A 266 3.32 -1.05 -8.20
CA GLN A 266 2.72 0.05 -8.96
C GLN A 266 1.52 0.68 -8.23
N TYR A 267 0.73 -0.11 -7.50
CA TYR A 267 -0.36 0.39 -6.66
C TYR A 267 0.16 1.10 -5.40
N TYR A 268 1.15 0.52 -4.70
CA TYR A 268 1.79 1.19 -3.56
C TYR A 268 2.42 2.53 -3.98
N GLU A 269 3.09 2.57 -5.13
CA GLU A 269 3.69 3.80 -5.65
C GLU A 269 2.64 4.87 -5.93
N THR A 270 1.48 4.48 -6.45
CA THR A 270 0.36 5.40 -6.64
C THR A 270 -0.14 5.95 -5.30
N ALA A 271 -0.43 5.10 -4.31
CA ALA A 271 -0.89 5.54 -2.99
C ALA A 271 0.15 6.44 -2.27
N ALA A 272 1.43 6.06 -2.34
CA ALA A 272 2.54 6.81 -1.74
C ALA A 272 2.63 8.24 -2.29
N ASN A 273 2.44 8.40 -3.61
CA ASN A 273 2.51 9.71 -4.24
C ASN A 273 1.21 10.53 -4.11
N LEU A 274 0.12 9.92 -3.61
CA LEU A 274 -1.08 10.62 -3.18
C LEU A 274 -1.06 11.04 -1.71
N GLY A 275 0.02 10.70 -0.99
CA GLY A 275 0.28 11.17 0.38
C GLY A 275 0.29 10.07 1.44
N ASP A 276 0.05 8.81 1.08
CA ASP A 276 -0.01 7.72 2.04
C ASP A 276 1.39 7.33 2.54
N THR A 277 1.62 7.54 3.84
CA THR A 277 2.95 7.32 4.43
C THR A 277 3.29 5.84 4.64
N ASP A 278 2.28 4.99 4.84
CA ASP A 278 2.46 3.53 4.90
C ASP A 278 2.86 2.97 3.54
N ALA A 279 2.20 3.44 2.48
CA ALA A 279 2.54 3.12 1.10
C ALA A 279 3.94 3.62 0.75
N MET A 280 4.37 4.80 1.22
CA MET A 280 5.75 5.26 1.04
C MET A 280 6.75 4.25 1.64
N ASN A 281 6.49 3.73 2.84
CA ASN A 281 7.30 2.68 3.45
C ASN A 281 7.29 1.38 2.64
N GLU A 282 6.14 0.96 2.13
CA GLU A 282 6.01 -0.25 1.30
C GLU A 282 6.73 -0.12 -0.05
N VAL A 283 6.69 1.05 -0.69
CA VAL A 283 7.47 1.34 -1.91
C VAL A 283 8.96 1.36 -1.60
N GLY A 284 9.35 1.98 -0.48
CA GLY A 284 10.73 1.98 0.00
C GLY A 284 11.25 0.54 0.16
N TRP A 285 10.43 -0.35 0.70
CA TRP A 285 10.74 -1.77 0.83
C TRP A 285 10.80 -2.48 -0.53
N CYS A 286 9.88 -2.18 -1.44
CA CYS A 286 9.88 -2.75 -2.80
C CYS A 286 11.20 -2.48 -3.52
N TYR A 287 11.71 -1.24 -3.46
CA TYR A 287 13.00 -0.90 -4.04
C TYR A 287 14.18 -1.47 -3.26
N LEU A 288 14.10 -1.58 -1.93
CA LEU A 288 15.18 -2.18 -1.13
C LEU A 288 15.39 -3.66 -1.45
N GLU A 289 14.28 -4.39 -1.58
CA GLU A 289 14.26 -5.84 -1.77
C GLU A 289 14.07 -6.28 -3.23
N GLY A 290 13.79 -5.36 -4.14
CA GLY A 290 13.53 -5.69 -5.55
C GLY A 290 12.23 -6.47 -5.70
N PHE A 291 11.20 -6.11 -4.93
CA PHE A 291 9.87 -6.70 -5.03
C PHE A 291 9.09 -5.98 -6.13
N GLY A 292 8.82 -6.67 -7.25
CA GLY A 292 8.13 -6.08 -8.40
C GLY A 292 8.99 -5.12 -9.23
N CYS A 293 10.25 -4.91 -8.85
CA CYS A 293 11.21 -4.04 -9.54
C CYS A 293 12.65 -4.54 -9.33
N LYS A 294 13.63 -3.83 -9.89
CA LYS A 294 15.04 -4.07 -9.54
C LYS A 294 15.37 -3.38 -8.22
N LYS A 295 16.32 -3.95 -7.47
CA LYS A 295 16.84 -3.32 -6.26
C LYS A 295 17.41 -1.94 -6.58
N ASP A 296 16.95 -0.92 -5.88
CA ASP A 296 17.43 0.45 -5.96
C ASP A 296 17.43 1.08 -4.56
N LYS A 297 18.61 1.22 -3.97
CA LYS A 297 18.72 1.77 -2.61
C LYS A 297 18.55 3.28 -2.56
N MET A 298 18.78 3.97 -3.68
CA MET A 298 18.63 5.42 -3.76
C MET A 298 17.16 5.79 -3.79
N GLU A 299 16.38 5.12 -4.65
CA GLU A 299 14.91 5.26 -4.65
C GLU A 299 14.28 4.80 -3.33
N SER A 300 14.76 3.69 -2.77
CA SER A 300 14.31 3.24 -1.45
C SER A 300 14.54 4.31 -0.36
N ALA A 301 15.73 4.92 -0.31
CA ALA A 301 16.03 5.99 0.63
C ALA A 301 15.18 7.25 0.40
N LYS A 302 14.84 7.57 -0.85
CA LYS A 302 13.93 8.68 -1.18
C LYS A 302 12.54 8.46 -0.56
N TYR A 303 11.91 7.31 -0.80
CA TYR A 303 10.59 7.01 -0.24
C TYR A 303 10.59 6.92 1.29
N TYR A 304 11.61 6.30 1.90
CA TYR A 304 11.70 6.24 3.37
C TYR A 304 11.88 7.62 4.01
N ARG A 305 12.66 8.53 3.39
CA ARG A 305 12.77 9.92 3.88
C ARG A 305 11.45 10.67 3.75
N ARG A 306 10.70 10.46 2.67
CA ARG A 306 9.35 11.03 2.51
C ARG A 306 8.39 10.50 3.57
N ALA A 307 8.43 9.20 3.89
CA ALA A 307 7.65 8.62 4.98
C ALA A 307 8.03 9.22 6.34
N GLU A 308 9.35 9.35 6.64
CA GLU A 308 9.84 10.00 7.87
C GLU A 308 9.36 11.46 7.97
N LYS A 309 9.40 12.22 6.87
CA LYS A 309 8.90 13.61 6.81
C LYS A 309 7.39 13.68 7.05
N GLY A 310 6.64 12.66 6.61
CA GLY A 310 5.20 12.51 6.84
C GLY A 310 4.84 11.95 8.23
N GLY A 311 5.81 11.71 9.11
CA GLY A 311 5.57 11.23 10.47
C GLY A 311 5.62 9.69 10.63
N ASN A 312 5.87 8.93 9.56
CA ASN A 312 5.91 7.48 9.58
C ASN A 312 7.35 6.95 9.49
N LYS A 313 8.04 7.00 10.62
CA LYS A 313 9.45 6.62 10.72
C LYS A 313 9.63 5.14 11.08
N LEU A 314 10.37 4.42 10.24
CA LEU A 314 10.80 3.06 10.53
C LEU A 314 12.09 3.03 11.36
N ILE A 315 12.07 2.29 12.47
CA ILE A 315 13.24 2.09 13.33
C ILE A 315 14.32 1.32 12.54
N GLY A 316 15.58 1.75 12.66
CA GLY A 316 16.72 1.09 12.01
C GLY A 316 17.04 1.59 10.60
N ASN A 317 16.26 2.52 10.05
CA ASN A 317 16.49 3.09 8.71
C ASN A 317 17.54 4.22 8.64
N GLY A 318 18.42 4.38 9.63
CA GLY A 318 19.45 5.43 9.64
C GLY A 318 20.44 5.39 8.45
N TRP A 319 20.46 4.29 7.68
CA TRP A 319 21.25 4.19 6.46
C TRP A 319 20.76 5.10 5.33
N ILE A 320 19.49 5.55 5.34
CA ILE A 320 18.90 6.38 4.28
C ILE A 320 19.52 7.79 4.22
N TRP A 321 20.19 8.21 5.29
CA TRP A 321 20.86 9.52 5.43
C TRP A 321 22.38 9.45 5.16
N LYS A 322 22.88 8.33 4.60
CA LYS A 322 24.28 8.24 4.21
C LYS A 322 24.50 9.05 2.92
N PRO A 323 25.60 9.83 2.79
CA PRO A 323 25.83 10.73 1.65
C PRO A 323 25.69 10.10 0.26
N LYS A 324 26.02 8.81 0.14
CA LYS A 324 25.89 8.05 -1.12
C LYS A 324 24.44 7.77 -1.56
N TYR A 325 23.44 8.12 -0.75
CA TYR A 325 22.01 8.02 -1.07
C TYR A 325 21.31 9.39 -1.03
N ASP A 326 22.08 10.47 -0.85
CA ASP A 326 21.55 11.81 -1.01
C ASP A 326 21.26 12.08 -2.50
N PRO A 327 20.23 12.89 -2.81
CA PRO A 327 20.02 13.32 -4.18
C PRO A 327 21.27 14.05 -4.69
N PRO A 328 21.60 13.95 -5.99
CA PRO A 328 22.72 14.68 -6.56
C PRO A 328 22.53 16.18 -6.27
N PRO A 329 23.62 16.94 -6.02
CA PRO A 329 23.52 18.37 -5.76
C PRO A 329 22.82 19.04 -6.95
N THR A 330 21.75 19.78 -6.67
CA THR A 330 21.03 20.56 -7.67
C THR A 330 21.98 21.60 -8.23
N THR A 331 22.41 21.44 -9.49
CA THR A 331 23.18 22.47 -10.18
C THR A 331 22.24 23.62 -10.53
N SER A 332 22.13 24.59 -9.63
CA SER A 332 21.48 25.87 -9.93
C SER A 332 22.27 26.52 -11.07
N SER A 333 21.65 26.59 -12.26
CA SER A 333 22.14 27.37 -13.40
C SER A 333 21.45 28.73 -13.42
#